data_AF-A0ABD0PAQ5-F1
#
_entry.id   AF-A0ABD0PAQ5-F1
#
_cell.length_a   1.000
_cell.length_b   1.000
_cell.length_c   1.000
_cell.angle_alpha   90.00
_cell.angle_beta   90.00
_cell.angle_gamma   90.00
#
_symmetry.space_group_name_H-M   'P 1'
#
loop_
_entity.id
_entity.type
_entity.pdbx_description
1 polymer ?
#
loop_
_entity_poly.entity_id
_entity_poly.type
_entity_poly.pdbx_seq_one_letter_code
_entity_poly.pdbx_strand_id
1 'polypeptide(L)' 'VPGLKASLFIEGLQYEAQHALKDFLVPLHPEDRGRFARILLTASTLKTITPSLITELFFRPVIGQTDLLDLLIDMLFT' A
#
# COMPACT_ATOMS: atom_id res chain seq x y z
N VAL A 1 11.15 6.42 -5.66
CA VAL A 1 10.03 7.38 -5.63
C VAL A 1 10.62 8.77 -5.43
N PRO A 2 10.50 9.69 -6.40
CA PRO A 2 11.01 11.05 -6.25
C PRO A 2 10.42 11.72 -5.01
N GLY A 3 11.25 12.41 -4.22
CA GLY A 3 10.81 13.09 -3.00
C GLY A 3 10.65 12.20 -1.75
N LEU A 4 10.77 10.87 -1.87
CA LEU A 4 10.71 9.98 -0.72
C LEU A 4 12.01 10.04 0.09
N LYS A 5 11.91 10.36 1.37
CA LYS A 5 13.02 10.27 2.33
C LYS A 5 13.12 8.86 2.90
N ALA A 6 14.30 8.48 3.39
CA ALA A 6 14.55 7.16 4.01
C ALA A 6 14.18 5.94 3.13
N SER A 7 14.36 6.05 1.80
CA SER A 7 13.97 5.02 0.83
C SER A 7 14.47 3.61 1.18
N LEU A 8 15.73 3.47 1.62
CA LEU A 8 16.29 2.17 2.00
C LEU A 8 15.58 1.55 3.21
N PHE A 9 15.20 2.38 4.19
CA PHE A 9 14.46 1.91 5.36
C PHE A 9 13.05 1.48 4.98
N ILE A 10 12.37 2.26 4.15
CA ILE A 10 11.02 1.93 3.66
C ILE A 10 11.02 0.65 2.81
N GLU A 11 12.05 0.45 1.99
CA GLU A 11 12.26 -0.80 1.26
C GLU A 11 12.47 -1.99 2.21
N GLY A 12 13.23 -1.80 3.29
CA GLY A 12 13.37 -2.79 4.36
C GLY A 12 12.03 -3.17 4.98
N LEU A 13 11.19 -2.19 5.34
CA LEU A 13 9.85 -2.45 5.87
C LEU A 13 8.97 -3.21 4.87
N GLN A 14 9.06 -2.88 3.58
CA GLN A 14 8.34 -3.61 2.53
C GLN A 14 8.81 -5.07 2.45
N TYR A 15 10.12 -5.32 2.55
CA TYR A 15 10.68 -6.66 2.57
C TYR A 15 10.19 -7.46 3.78
N GLU A 16 10.20 -6.86 4.98
CA GLU A 16 9.72 -7.50 6.21
C GLU A 16 8.24 -7.89 6.11
N ALA A 17 7.39 -6.99 5.59
CA ALA A 17 5.96 -7.28 5.39
C ALA A 17 5.75 -8.44 4.39
N GLN A 18 6.52 -8.48 3.30
CA GLN A 18 6.46 -9.56 2.31
C GLN A 18 6.95 -10.89 2.90
N HIS A 19 8.01 -10.86 3.72
CA HIS A 19 8.53 -12.02 4.41
C HIS A 19 7.51 -12.60 5.39
N ALA A 20 6.93 -11.75 6.25
CA ALA A 20 5.90 -12.15 7.21
C ALA A 20 4.67 -12.77 6.52
N LEU A 21 4.23 -12.18 5.39
CA LEU A 21 3.14 -12.74 4.58
C LEU A 21 3.48 -14.13 4.04
N LYS A 22 4.70 -14.31 3.51
CA LYS A 22 5.15 -15.60 2.99
C LYS A 22 5.18 -16.65 4.11
N ASP A 23 5.76 -16.32 5.26
CA ASP A 23 5.89 -17.22 6.41
C ASP A 23 4.52 -17.65 6.95
N PHE A 24 3.52 -16.79 6.89
CA PHE A 24 2.15 -17.13 7.25
C PHE A 24 1.47 -18.06 6.23
N LEU A 25 1.69 -17.82 4.93
CA LEU A 25 0.99 -18.54 3.86
C LEU A 25 1.53 -19.96 3.61
N VAL A 26 2.85 -20.15 3.73
CA VAL A 26 3.51 -21.44 3.50
C VAL A 26 2.93 -22.58 4.35
N PRO A 27 2.79 -22.45 5.69
CA PRO A 27 2.22 -23.52 6.51
C PRO A 27 0.71 -23.68 6.31
N LEU A 28 -0.01 -22.61 5.95
CA LEU A 28 -1.46 -22.66 5.78
C LEU A 28 -1.86 -23.38 4.47
N HIS A 29 -1.04 -23.29 3.42
CA HIS A 29 -1.32 -23.87 2.11
C HIS A 29 -0.05 -24.42 1.43
N PRO A 30 0.52 -25.52 1.93
CA PRO A 30 1.80 -26.05 1.45
C PRO A 30 1.78 -26.52 -0.02
N GLU A 31 0.62 -26.96 -0.51
CA GLU A 31 0.43 -27.39 -1.90
C GLU A 31 0.33 -26.21 -2.88
N ASP A 32 0.03 -25.00 -2.39
CA ASP A 32 -0.18 -23.81 -3.22
C ASP A 32 1.05 -22.88 -3.19
N ARG A 33 2.14 -23.37 -3.77
CA ARG A 33 3.43 -22.64 -3.84
C ARG A 33 3.34 -21.33 -4.62
N GLY A 34 2.33 -21.17 -5.48
CA GLY A 34 2.12 -19.97 -6.30
C GLY A 34 1.29 -18.88 -5.62
N ARG A 35 0.70 -19.14 -4.45
CA ARG A 35 -0.23 -18.22 -3.78
C ARG A 35 0.40 -16.87 -3.45
N PHE A 36 1.60 -16.88 -2.89
CA PHE A 36 2.30 -15.65 -2.52
C PHE A 36 2.53 -14.76 -3.75
N ALA A 37 3.01 -15.32 -4.85
CA ALA A 37 3.22 -14.59 -6.09
C ALA A 37 1.91 -14.02 -6.65
N ARG A 38 0.82 -14.79 -6.65
CA ARG A 38 -0.49 -14.32 -7.09
C ARG A 38 -1.00 -13.15 -6.25
N ILE A 39 -0.85 -13.21 -4.93
CA ILE A 39 -1.22 -12.09 -4.03
C ILE A 39 -0.41 -10.83 -4.37
N LEU A 40 0.91 -10.95 -4.56
CA LEU A 40 1.74 -9.80 -4.94
C LEU A 40 1.37 -9.25 -6.32
N LEU A 41 1.03 -10.11 -7.29
CA LEU A 41 0.56 -9.68 -8.60
C LEU A 41 -0.78 -8.95 -8.49
N THR A 42 -1.73 -9.47 -7.72
CA THR A 42 -3.00 -8.78 -7.44
C THR A 42 -2.78 -7.45 -6.72
N ALA A 43 -1.86 -7.36 -5.76
CA ALA A 43 -1.52 -6.09 -5.13
C ALA A 43 -0.90 -5.11 -6.15
N SER A 44 -0.11 -5.61 -7.11
CA SER A 44 0.49 -4.77 -8.15
C SER A 44 -0.53 -4.18 -9.12
N THR A 45 -1.67 -4.85 -9.35
CA THR A 45 -2.73 -4.30 -10.20
C THR A 45 -3.40 -3.08 -9.57
N LEU A 46 -3.32 -2.89 -8.25
CA LEU A 46 -3.82 -1.67 -7.60
C LEU A 46 -3.12 -0.41 -8.10
N LYS A 47 -1.89 -0.53 -8.64
CA LYS A 47 -1.16 0.61 -9.23
C LYS A 47 -1.82 1.17 -10.50
N THR A 48 -2.75 0.43 -11.12
CA THR A 48 -3.50 0.92 -12.29
C THR A 48 -4.64 1.85 -11.91
N ILE A 49 -5.02 1.88 -10.63
CA ILE A 49 -6.06 2.77 -10.11
C ILE A 49 -5.45 4.17 -9.96
N THR A 50 -6.09 5.18 -10.56
CA THR A 50 -5.57 6.54 -10.48
C THR A 50 -5.78 7.12 -9.08
N PRO A 51 -4.83 7.90 -8.55
CA PRO A 51 -5.00 8.58 -7.26
C PRO A 51 -6.25 9.47 -7.25
N SER A 52 -6.59 10.12 -8.37
CA SER A 52 -7.79 10.95 -8.50
C SER A 52 -9.08 10.15 -8.26
N LEU A 53 -9.17 8.93 -8.79
CA LEU A 53 -10.35 8.08 -8.59
C LEU A 53 -10.49 7.68 -7.12
N ILE A 54 -9.38 7.41 -6.44
CA ILE A 54 -9.36 7.11 -5.01
C ILE A 54 -9.85 8.33 -4.22
N THR A 55 -9.34 9.54 -4.52
CA THR A 55 -9.77 10.77 -3.87
C THR A 55 -11.26 11.02 -4.06
N GLU A 56 -11.77 10.94 -5.28
CA GLU A 56 -13.19 11.20 -5.56
C GLU A 56 -14.13 10.19 -4.89
N LEU A 57 -13.77 8.90 -4.88
CA LEU A 57 -14.63 7.86 -4.33
C LEU A 57 -14.62 7.81 -2.79
N PHE A 58 -13.45 7.95 -2.18
CA PHE A 58 -13.31 7.65 -0.74
C PHE A 58 -13.13 8.90 0.13
N PHE A 59 -12.53 9.96 -0.41
CA PHE A 59 -12.13 11.11 0.40
C PHE A 59 -13.02 12.33 0.14
N ARG A 60 -13.40 12.60 -1.12
CA ARG A 60 -14.21 13.76 -1.51
C ARG A 60 -15.51 13.90 -0.70
N PRO A 61 -16.27 12.82 -0.40
CA PRO A 61 -17.47 12.91 0.42
C PRO A 61 -17.22 13.38 1.86
N VAL A 62 -16.01 13.18 2.39
CA VAL A 62 -15.64 13.53 3.76
C VAL A 62 -14.92 14.87 3.83
N ILE A 63 -14.04 15.15 2.87
CA ILE A 63 -13.06 16.25 2.95
C ILE A 63 -13.41 17.46 2.06
N GLY A 64 -14.55 17.44 1.37
CA GLY A 64 -15.12 18.65 0.77
C GLY A 64 -14.40 19.13 -0.49
N GLN A 65 -13.59 20.18 -0.44
CA GLN A 65 -12.66 20.59 -1.52
C GLN A 65 -11.19 20.61 -1.07
N THR A 66 -10.93 20.22 0.18
CA THR A 66 -9.60 20.18 0.79
C THR A 66 -8.67 19.24 0.01
N ASP A 67 -7.40 19.63 -0.11
CA ASP A 67 -6.35 18.79 -0.64
C ASP A 67 -6.05 17.62 0.31
N LEU A 68 -5.89 16.42 -0.24
CA LEU A 68 -5.69 15.22 0.55
C LEU A 68 -4.33 15.20 1.27
N LEU A 69 -3.29 15.73 0.63
CA LEU A 69 -1.96 15.78 1.23
C LEU A 69 -1.95 16.78 2.40
N ASP A 70 -2.57 17.94 2.23
CA ASP A 70 -2.71 18.94 3.30
C ASP A 70 -3.45 18.36 4.51
N LEU A 71 -4.54 17.61 4.28
CA LEU A 71 -5.26 16.93 5.35
C LEU A 71 -4.40 15.88 6.07
N LEU A 72 -3.67 15.06 5.31
CA LEU A 72 -2.79 14.04 5.90
C LEU A 72 -1.68 14.66 6.74
N ILE A 73 -1.14 15.80 6.30
CA ILE A 73 -0.14 16.54 7.07
C ILE A 73 -0.75 17.04 8.39
N ASP A 74 -1.93 17.66 8.33
CA ASP A 74 -2.63 18.14 9.54
C ASP A 74 -2.93 16.98 10.50
N MET A 75 -3.41 15.83 10.01
CA MET A 75 -3.73 14.68 10.87
C MET A 75 -2.52 14.02 11.53
N LEU A 76 -1.33 14.09 10.92
CA LEU A 76 -0.14 13.35 11.38
C LEU A 76 0.83 14.22 12.19
N PHE A 77 0.79 15.55 12.01
CA PHE A 77 1.77 16.48 12.56
C PHE A 77 1.15 17.62 13.38
N THR A 78 -0.17 17.61 13.58
CA THR A 78 -0.90 18.49 14.50
C THR A 78 -1.52 17.66 15.63
#